data_AF-A0A3M9YFL5-F1
#
_entry.id   AF-A0A3M9YFL5-F1
#
_cell.length_a   1.000
_cell.length_b   1.000
_cell.length_c   1.000
_cell.angle_alpha   90.00
_cell.angle_beta   90.00
_cell.angle_gamma   90.00
#
_symmetry.space_group_name_H-M   'P 1'
#
loop_
_entity.id
_entity.type
_entity.pdbx_description
1 polymer ?
#
loop_
_entity_poly.entity_id
_entity_poly.type
_entity_poly.pdbx_seq_one_letter_code
_entity_poly.pdbx_strand_id
1 'polypeptide(L)'
;MASAFGGSMKAELGRFPKNNAWATLHHITDLEAHCRDQIGTAREYTYELSNLGTMRVAPTTGGGIILERLIFTQCGMVAGPALGINCASVQGGPLIISITWQDGIVEEDLVGHVARELEQRLVTASDTFATV
;
A
#
# COMPACT_ATOMS: atom_id res chain seq x y z
N MET A 1 -7.49 -16.79 -9.58
CA MET A 1 -6.49 -15.71 -9.38
C MET A 1 -6.70 -14.91 -8.10
N ALA A 2 -7.54 -13.86 -8.07
CA ALA A 2 -7.64 -12.93 -6.92
C ALA A 2 -8.09 -13.60 -5.59
N SER A 3 -8.96 -14.62 -5.65
CA SER A 3 -9.44 -15.33 -4.45
C SER A 3 -8.34 -16.15 -3.76
N ALA A 4 -7.49 -16.85 -4.53
CA ALA A 4 -6.41 -17.67 -3.98
C ALA A 4 -5.29 -16.81 -3.38
N PHE A 5 -4.88 -15.76 -4.10
CA PHE A 5 -3.94 -14.76 -3.57
C PHE A 5 -4.50 -14.06 -2.33
N GLY A 6 -5.78 -13.66 -2.36
CA GLY A 6 -6.47 -13.09 -1.20
C GLY A 6 -6.50 -14.04 0.00
N GLY A 7 -6.66 -15.35 -0.24
CA GLY A 7 -6.58 -16.38 0.81
C GLY A 7 -5.19 -16.49 1.43
N SER A 8 -4.14 -16.53 0.61
CA SER A 8 -2.75 -16.55 1.08
C SER A 8 -2.37 -15.27 1.83
N MET A 9 -2.73 -14.11 1.31
CA MET A 9 -2.53 -12.83 1.98
C MET A 9 -3.26 -12.77 3.31
N LYS A 10 -4.50 -13.26 3.39
CA LYS A 10 -5.24 -13.31 4.65
C LYS A 10 -4.59 -14.24 5.67
N ALA A 11 -4.04 -15.37 5.23
CA ALA A 11 -3.30 -16.28 6.10
C ALA A 11 -2.01 -15.63 6.62
N GLU A 12 -1.27 -14.93 5.75
CA GLU A 12 -0.05 -14.22 6.11
C GLU A 12 -0.33 -13.06 7.07
N LEU A 13 -1.34 -12.23 6.79
CA LEU A 13 -1.78 -11.15 7.68
C LEU A 13 -2.24 -11.67 9.05
N GLY A 14 -2.77 -12.90 9.11
CA GLY A 14 -3.09 -13.56 10.37
C GLY A 14 -1.88 -13.84 11.27
N ARG A 15 -0.67 -13.83 10.72
CA ARG A 15 0.60 -14.00 11.45
C ARG A 15 1.12 -12.68 12.03
N PHE A 16 0.63 -11.54 11.55
CA PHE A 16 1.07 -10.24 12.01
C PHE A 16 0.49 -9.95 13.39
N PRO A 17 1.28 -9.33 14.28
CA PRO A 17 0.82 -9.07 15.63
C PRO A 17 -0.24 -7.96 15.60
N LYS A 18 -1.27 -8.08 16.43
CA LYS A 18 -2.45 -7.18 16.43
C LYS A 18 -2.15 -5.79 17.03
N ASN A 19 -0.96 -5.58 17.58
CA ASN A 19 -0.46 -4.32 18.11
C ASN A 19 0.37 -3.59 17.03
N ASN A 20 -0.32 -3.02 16.04
CA ASN A 20 0.33 -2.12 15.08
C ASN A 20 0.23 -0.66 15.56
N ALA A 21 0.94 0.25 14.89
CA ALA A 21 0.91 1.68 15.19
C ALA A 21 -0.52 2.25 15.28
N TRP A 22 -1.45 1.72 14.45
CA TRP A 22 -2.85 2.14 14.49
C TRP A 22 -3.59 1.65 15.75
N ALA A 23 -3.26 0.45 16.23
CA ALA A 23 -3.84 -0.11 17.44
C ALA A 23 -3.42 0.68 18.70
N THR A 24 -2.27 1.37 18.70
CA THR A 24 -1.78 2.12 19.86
C THR A 24 -2.18 3.59 19.87
N LEU A 25 -2.74 4.13 18.77
CA LEU A 25 -3.12 5.55 18.66
C LEU A 25 -4.01 6.04 19.79
N HIS A 26 -4.94 5.21 20.25
CA HIS A 26 -5.85 5.58 21.33
C HIS A 26 -5.16 5.74 22.71
N HIS A 27 -3.90 5.33 22.84
CA HIS A 27 -3.08 5.57 24.02
C HIS A 27 -2.25 6.86 23.92
N ILE A 28 -2.25 7.53 22.78
CA ILE A 28 -1.51 8.77 22.56
C ILE A 28 -2.39 9.94 22.99
N THR A 29 -2.08 10.50 24.17
CA THR A 29 -2.83 11.63 24.74
C THR A 29 -2.66 12.92 23.93
N ASP A 30 -1.48 13.11 23.35
CA ASP A 30 -1.15 14.26 22.48
C ASP A 30 -0.50 13.75 21.20
N LEU A 31 -1.31 13.62 20.14
CA LEU A 31 -0.86 13.10 18.86
C LEU A 31 0.11 14.05 18.16
N GLU A 32 -0.08 15.36 18.32
CA GLU A 32 0.78 16.35 17.68
C GLU A 32 2.18 16.32 18.28
N ALA A 33 2.29 16.33 19.61
CA ALA A 33 3.56 16.22 20.31
C ALA A 33 4.25 14.89 19.95
N HIS A 34 3.51 13.78 19.95
CA HIS A 34 4.04 12.48 19.56
C HIS A 34 4.63 12.47 18.15
N CYS A 35 3.92 13.04 17.17
CA CYS A 35 4.43 13.15 15.79
C CYS A 35 5.66 14.06 15.69
N ARG A 36 5.67 15.17 16.45
CA ARG A 36 6.77 16.13 16.47
C ARG A 36 8.05 15.52 17.03
N ASP A 37 7.93 14.68 18.06
CA ASP A 37 9.06 14.00 18.69
C ASP A 37 9.77 12.99 17.76
N GLN A 38 9.10 12.55 16.68
CA GLN A 38 9.70 11.68 15.67
C GLN A 38 10.55 12.44 14.63
N ILE A 39 10.50 13.77 14.61
CA ILE A 39 11.24 14.56 13.63
C ILE A 39 12.74 14.44 13.92
N GLY A 40 13.50 13.99 12.93
CA GLY A 40 14.95 13.84 13.03
C GLY A 40 15.42 12.61 13.82
N THR A 41 14.49 11.77 14.28
CA THR A 41 14.82 10.48 14.91
C THR A 41 14.90 9.38 13.87
N ALA A 42 15.52 8.25 14.23
CA ALA A 42 15.45 7.04 13.41
C ALA A 42 13.99 6.59 13.25
N ARG A 43 13.62 6.14 12.06
CA ARG A 43 12.29 5.60 11.78
C ARG A 43 12.14 4.22 12.41
N GLU A 44 11.00 4.00 13.05
CA GLU A 44 10.67 2.71 13.67
C GLU A 44 10.30 1.65 12.63
N TYR A 45 9.70 2.06 11.50
CA TYR A 45 9.18 1.16 10.49
C TYR A 45 9.85 1.37 9.13
N THR A 46 10.13 0.27 8.44
CA THR A 46 10.68 0.31 7.08
C THR A 46 9.63 0.74 6.06
N TYR A 47 8.43 0.14 6.11
CA TYR A 47 7.36 0.44 5.18
C TYR A 47 5.97 0.32 5.83
N GLU A 48 4.98 0.95 5.21
CA GLU A 48 3.56 0.73 5.45
C GLU A 48 2.88 0.28 4.16
N LEU A 49 1.87 -0.57 4.29
CA LEU A 49 1.01 -1.00 3.19
C LEU A 49 -0.40 -0.48 3.42
N SER A 50 -0.78 0.52 2.64
CA SER A 50 -2.13 1.08 2.61
C SER A 50 -2.88 0.49 1.43
N ASN A 51 -4.00 -0.19 1.66
CA ASN A 51 -4.72 -0.89 0.60
C ASN A 51 -6.21 -0.52 0.61
N LEU A 52 -6.65 0.20 -0.43
CA LEU A 52 -8.06 0.56 -0.64
C LEU A 52 -8.88 -0.57 -1.27
N GLY A 53 -8.23 -1.65 -1.69
CA GLY A 53 -8.85 -2.80 -2.33
C GLY A 53 -9.32 -2.50 -3.75
N THR A 54 -10.45 -3.11 -4.11
CA THR A 54 -11.05 -2.97 -5.44
C THR A 54 -12.28 -2.10 -5.37
N MET A 55 -12.22 -0.94 -5.99
CA MET A 55 -13.35 -0.05 -6.13
C MET A 55 -14.34 -0.59 -7.16
N ARG A 56 -15.60 -0.70 -6.76
CA ARG A 56 -16.72 -1.09 -7.63
C ARG A 56 -17.55 0.14 -7.90
N VAL A 57 -17.56 0.60 -9.15
CA VAL A 57 -18.42 1.69 -9.58
C VAL A 57 -19.70 1.08 -10.13
N ALA A 58 -20.85 1.53 -9.64
CA ALA A 58 -22.13 1.07 -10.14
C ALA A 58 -22.25 1.43 -11.64
N PRO A 59 -22.83 0.55 -12.49
CA PRO A 59 -23.02 0.87 -13.89
C PRO A 59 -23.88 2.13 -14.03
N THR A 60 -23.35 3.19 -14.62
CA THR A 60 -24.17 4.33 -15.03
C THR A 60 -24.95 3.94 -16.29
N THR A 61 -26.27 3.86 -16.22
CA THR A 61 -27.12 3.62 -17.39
C THR A 61 -27.00 4.79 -18.37
N GLY A 62 -26.49 4.53 -19.58
CA GLY A 62 -26.42 5.48 -20.69
C GLY A 62 -25.14 6.33 -20.73
N GLY A 63 -24.18 5.96 -21.61
CA GLY A 63 -23.04 6.81 -22.01
C GLY A 63 -22.22 7.47 -20.90
N GLY A 64 -22.20 6.89 -19.69
CA GLY A 64 -21.67 7.54 -18.50
C GLY A 64 -20.16 7.40 -18.32
N ILE A 65 -19.64 8.12 -17.32
CA ILE A 65 -18.21 8.17 -16.99
C ILE A 65 -17.75 6.81 -16.47
N ILE A 66 -16.74 6.24 -17.12
CA ILE A 66 -16.10 4.99 -16.72
C ILE A 66 -14.85 5.32 -15.91
N LEU A 67 -14.73 4.72 -14.73
CA LEU A 67 -13.47 4.73 -14.01
C LEU A 67 -12.60 3.56 -14.47
N GLU A 68 -11.54 3.85 -15.23
CA GLU A 68 -10.66 2.82 -15.77
C GLU A 68 -9.49 2.48 -14.84
N ARG A 69 -9.00 3.48 -14.10
CA ARG A 69 -7.84 3.38 -13.21
C ARG A 69 -8.05 4.26 -11.99
N LEU A 70 -7.51 3.81 -10.87
CA LEU A 70 -7.46 4.55 -9.62
C LEU A 70 -6.01 4.58 -9.13
N ILE A 71 -5.49 5.78 -8.93
CA ILE A 71 -4.18 6.00 -8.31
C ILE A 71 -4.44 6.59 -6.93
N PHE A 72 -3.85 5.98 -5.91
CA PHE A 72 -3.88 6.48 -4.54
C PHE A 72 -2.44 6.72 -4.10
N THR A 73 -2.18 7.91 -3.53
CA THR A 73 -0.85 8.32 -3.07
C THR A 73 -0.98 8.98 -1.71
N GLN A 74 0.01 8.74 -0.85
CA GLN A 74 0.19 9.48 0.40
C GLN A 74 1.38 10.46 0.26
N CYS A 75 1.54 11.35 1.23
CA CYS A 75 2.76 12.16 1.29
C CYS A 75 3.95 11.33 1.79
N GLY A 76 5.18 11.79 1.56
CA GLY A 76 6.35 11.24 2.22
C GLY A 76 6.25 11.42 3.74
N MET A 77 6.08 10.32 4.47
CA MET A 77 5.82 10.36 5.92
C MET A 77 7.05 10.85 6.68
N VAL A 78 6.86 11.90 7.48
CA VAL A 78 7.90 12.41 8.41
C VAL A 78 7.88 11.61 9.71
N ALA A 79 6.70 11.50 10.34
CA ALA A 79 6.46 10.72 11.55
C ALA A 79 5.84 9.36 11.17
N GLY A 80 6.62 8.52 10.50
CA GLY A 80 6.12 7.28 9.94
C GLY A 80 7.19 6.44 9.23
N PRO A 81 6.76 5.46 8.43
CA PRO A 81 7.67 4.54 7.76
C PRO A 81 8.53 5.25 6.70
N ALA A 82 9.62 4.62 6.30
CA ALA A 82 10.48 5.15 5.23
C ALA A 82 9.79 5.09 3.85
N LEU A 83 8.99 4.04 3.62
CA LEU A 83 8.22 3.81 2.40
C LEU A 83 6.72 3.69 2.68
N GLY A 84 5.90 4.45 1.97
CA GLY A 84 4.46 4.21 1.88
C GLY A 84 4.15 3.44 0.60
N ILE A 85 3.56 2.25 0.72
CA ILE A 85 3.13 1.41 -0.40
C ILE A 85 1.61 1.48 -0.47
N ASN A 86 1.09 2.07 -1.54
CA ASN A 86 -0.33 2.38 -1.67
C ASN A 86 -0.95 1.57 -2.80
N CYS A 87 -1.89 0.69 -2.47
CA CYS A 87 -2.53 -0.21 -3.41
C CYS A 87 -3.98 0.20 -3.67
N ALA A 88 -4.36 0.30 -4.94
CA ALA A 88 -5.72 0.53 -5.37
C ALA A 88 -6.00 -0.17 -6.70
N SER A 89 -7.24 -0.63 -6.88
CA SER A 89 -7.69 -1.20 -8.14
C SER A 89 -9.13 -0.81 -8.42
N VAL A 90 -9.53 -0.89 -9.69
CA VAL A 90 -10.92 -0.79 -10.11
C VAL A 90 -11.37 -2.16 -10.62
N GLN A 91 -12.64 -2.51 -10.43
CA GLN A 91 -13.16 -3.79 -10.91
C GLN A 91 -12.95 -3.94 -12.42
N GLY A 92 -12.24 -4.99 -12.83
CA GLY A 92 -11.89 -5.23 -14.24
C GLY A 92 -10.73 -4.38 -14.78
N GLY A 93 -10.23 -3.43 -13.99
CA GLY A 93 -9.06 -2.63 -14.29
C GLY A 93 -7.77 -3.20 -13.67
N PRO A 94 -6.61 -2.53 -13.88
CA PRO A 94 -5.34 -2.97 -13.34
C PRO A 94 -5.25 -2.72 -11.82
N LEU A 95 -4.39 -3.48 -11.15
CA LEU A 95 -3.85 -3.13 -9.84
C LEU A 95 -2.81 -2.02 -10.04
N ILE A 96 -2.99 -0.90 -9.33
CA ILE A 96 -2.01 0.17 -9.25
C ILE A 96 -1.37 0.16 -7.87
N ILE A 97 -0.04 0.18 -7.84
CA ILE A 97 0.76 0.35 -6.64
C ILE A 97 1.56 1.64 -6.80
N SER A 98 1.36 2.61 -5.91
CA SER A 98 2.25 3.77 -5.80
C SER A 98 3.18 3.61 -4.61
N ILE A 99 4.41 4.09 -4.76
CA ILE A 99 5.41 4.10 -3.67
C ILE A 99 5.76 5.55 -3.39
N THR A 100 5.64 5.95 -2.13
CA THR A 100 5.87 7.31 -1.68
C THR A 100 6.93 7.33 -0.60
N TRP A 101 7.91 8.23 -0.71
CA TRP A 101 9.01 8.36 0.22
C TRP A 101 9.35 9.85 0.42
N GLN A 102 10.14 10.14 1.44
CA GLN A 102 10.69 11.48 1.65
C GLN A 102 12.02 11.61 0.91
N ASP A 103 12.21 12.72 0.20
CA ASP A 103 13.48 13.04 -0.45
C ASP A 103 14.63 13.09 0.58
N GLY A 104 15.79 12.57 0.20
CA GLY A 104 16.97 12.44 1.07
C GLY A 104 16.89 11.36 2.16
N ILE A 105 15.78 10.62 2.27
CA ILE A 105 15.64 9.52 3.24
C ILE A 105 15.89 8.15 2.63
N VAL A 106 15.32 7.93 1.45
CA VAL A 106 15.49 6.68 0.70
C VAL A 106 16.06 7.05 -0.65
N GLU A 107 17.09 6.33 -1.09
CA GLU A 107 17.68 6.54 -2.40
C GLU A 107 16.66 6.22 -3.50
N GLU A 108 16.53 7.11 -4.48
CA GLU A 108 15.59 6.94 -5.59
C GLU A 108 15.82 5.62 -6.35
N ASP A 109 17.08 5.22 -6.53
CA ASP A 109 17.45 3.95 -7.15
C ASP A 109 16.92 2.75 -6.36
N LEU A 110 16.94 2.82 -5.02
CA LEU A 110 16.39 1.77 -4.17
C LEU A 110 14.88 1.67 -4.35
N VAL A 111 14.17 2.80 -4.38
CA VAL A 111 12.72 2.82 -4.64
C VAL A 111 12.41 2.25 -6.03
N GLY A 112 13.19 2.61 -7.04
CA GLY A 112 13.07 2.05 -8.39
C GLY A 112 13.28 0.54 -8.43
N HIS A 113 14.25 0.01 -7.68
CA HIS A 113 14.45 -1.44 -7.54
C HIS A 113 13.25 -2.13 -6.88
N VAL A 114 12.72 -1.56 -5.79
CA VAL A 114 11.53 -2.08 -5.11
C VAL A 114 10.34 -2.14 -6.07
N ALA A 115 10.11 -1.08 -6.85
CA ALA A 115 9.02 -1.03 -7.83
C ALA A 115 9.14 -2.16 -8.87
N ARG A 116 10.34 -2.33 -9.46
CA ARG A 116 10.59 -3.38 -10.46
C ARG A 116 10.42 -4.78 -9.89
N GLU A 117 10.94 -5.03 -8.68
CA GLU A 117 10.83 -6.33 -8.03
C GLU A 117 9.37 -6.69 -7.72
N LEU A 118 8.59 -5.72 -7.24
CA LEU A 118 7.16 -5.91 -7.01
C LEU A 118 6.40 -6.22 -8.29
N GLU A 119 6.65 -5.46 -9.36
CA GLU A 119 6.05 -5.69 -10.67
C GLU A 119 6.36 -7.10 -11.19
N GLN A 120 7.64 -7.49 -11.21
CA GLN A 120 8.08 -8.80 -11.69
C GLN A 120 7.44 -9.95 -10.90
N ARG A 121 7.41 -9.87 -9.57
CA ARG A 121 6.82 -10.91 -8.73
C ARG A 121 5.31 -11.01 -8.92
N LEU A 122 4.61 -9.89 -9.03
CA LEU A 122 3.15 -9.88 -9.17
C LEU A 122 2.71 -10.33 -10.57
N VAL A 123 3.45 -9.96 -11.62
CA VAL A 123 3.22 -10.46 -12.98
C VAL A 123 3.52 -11.95 -13.08
N THR A 124 4.68 -12.40 -12.59
CA THR A 124 5.05 -13.84 -12.59
C THR A 124 4.06 -14.69 -11.80
N ALA A 125 3.60 -14.18 -10.65
CA ALA A 125 2.54 -14.81 -9.89
C ALA A 125 1.25 -14.93 -10.72
N SER A 126 0.85 -13.85 -11.41
CA SER A 126 -0.30 -13.86 -12.32
C SER A 126 -0.22 -14.97 -13.38
N ASP A 127 0.94 -15.15 -14.01
CA ASP A 127 1.16 -16.17 -15.04
C ASP A 127 1.11 -17.60 -14.46
N THR A 128 1.73 -17.80 -13.30
CA THR A 128 1.71 -19.10 -12.60
C THR A 128 0.28 -19.53 -12.24
N PHE A 129 -0.59 -18.58 -11.88
CA PHE A 129 -1.99 -18.84 -11.53
C PHE A 129 -2.96 -18.84 -12.72
N ALA A 130 -2.51 -18.48 -13.93
CA ALA A 130 -3.28 -18.59 -15.17
C ALA A 130 -3.14 -19.99 -15.83
N THR A 131 -2.16 -20.78 -15.38
CA THR A 131 -1.82 -22.09 -15.96
C THR A 131 -2.39 -23.27 -15.14
N VAL A 132 -3.17 -22.99 -14.08
CA VAL A 132 -3.80 -23.96 -13.17
C VAL A 132 -5.32 -23.86 -13.25
#